data_AF-A0A933KPZ5-F1
#
_entry.id   AF-A0A933KPZ5-F1
#
_cell.length_a   1.000
_cell.length_b   1.000
_cell.length_c   1.000
_cell.angle_alpha   90.00
_cell.angle_beta   90.00
_cell.angle_gamma   90.00
#
_symmetry.space_group_name_H-M   'P 1'
#
loop_
_entity.id
_entity.type
_entity.pdbx_description
1 polymer ?
#
loop_
_entity_poly.entity_id
_entity_poly.type
_entity_poly.pdbx_seq_one_letter_code
_entity_poly.pdbx_strand_id
1 'polypeptide(L)'
;MKRAESVTAPELAAEFGLTDTAIRQHLEALENAELVERVSAPSSGRGRPPVHWRLAASANDLFANRHGDLSIDLIESIRRALGEDALDQVVRSRAERQLDIYRQALKGITPLVDRVRCIAQLRTAEGYLAEAVESDDRVTLVEHHCPIREAADSCSGLCSAELNLFQRALG
;
A
#
# COMPACT_ATOMS: atom_id res chain seq x y z
N MET A 1 -3.01 12.92 -18.28
CA MET A 1 -3.50 13.22 -16.92
C MET A 1 -2.40 13.31 -15.85
N LYS A 2 -1.45 12.39 -15.68
CA LYS A 2 -0.41 12.50 -14.61
C LYS A 2 0.45 13.79 -14.62
N ARG A 3 0.50 14.49 -15.76
CA ARG A 3 1.21 15.77 -15.94
C ARG A 3 0.37 17.01 -15.62
N ALA A 4 -0.92 16.84 -15.35
CA ALA A 4 -1.87 17.92 -15.10
C ALA A 4 -2.72 17.61 -13.87
N GLU A 5 -3.03 18.62 -13.05
CA GLU A 5 -3.82 18.41 -11.83
C GLU A 5 -5.25 17.94 -12.14
N SER A 6 -5.85 18.48 -13.21
CA SER A 6 -7.11 17.99 -13.77
C SER A 6 -7.20 18.36 -15.25
N VAL A 7 -8.05 17.68 -16.00
CA VAL A 7 -8.28 17.93 -17.43
C VAL A 7 -9.76 17.78 -17.78
N THR A 8 -10.20 18.45 -18.84
CA THR A 8 -11.53 18.32 -19.41
C THR A 8 -11.52 17.36 -20.59
N ALA A 9 -12.68 16.79 -20.93
CA ALA A 9 -12.81 15.91 -22.10
C ALA A 9 -12.43 16.60 -23.43
N PRO A 10 -12.76 17.89 -23.68
CA PRO A 10 -12.29 18.61 -24.87
C PRO A 10 -10.77 18.78 -24.95
N GLU A 11 -10.10 19.03 -23.82
CA GLU A 11 -8.63 19.16 -23.78
C GLU A 11 -7.95 17.85 -24.17
N LEU A 12 -8.42 16.72 -23.60
CA LEU A 12 -7.93 15.40 -23.96
C LEU A 12 -8.29 15.01 -25.40
N ALA A 13 -9.47 15.41 -25.89
CA ALA A 13 -9.89 15.17 -27.27
C ALA A 13 -8.96 15.86 -28.28
N ALA A 14 -8.58 17.11 -28.00
CA ALA A 14 -7.62 17.85 -28.80
C ALA A 14 -6.21 17.23 -28.74
N GLU A 15 -5.76 16.79 -27.57
CA GLU A 15 -4.44 16.15 -27.38
C GLU A 15 -4.32 14.82 -28.12
N PHE A 16 -5.36 13.98 -28.05
CA PHE A 16 -5.36 12.63 -28.64
C PHE A 16 -5.92 12.57 -30.07
N GLY A 17 -6.38 13.68 -30.64
CA GLY A 17 -7.00 13.72 -31.97
C GLY A 17 -8.31 12.93 -32.05
N LEU A 18 -9.07 12.87 -30.96
CA LEU A 18 -10.32 12.13 -30.83
C LEU A 18 -11.52 13.09 -30.70
N THR A 19 -12.73 12.54 -30.77
CA THR A 19 -13.94 13.33 -30.49
C THR A 19 -14.17 13.47 -28.99
N ASP A 20 -14.80 14.57 -28.56
CA ASP A 20 -15.21 14.79 -27.16
C ASP A 20 -16.06 13.63 -26.64
N THR A 21 -16.97 13.09 -27.47
CA THR A 21 -17.80 11.94 -27.12
C THR A 21 -16.98 10.67 -26.86
N ALA A 22 -15.97 10.39 -27.69
CA ALA A 22 -15.11 9.23 -27.49
C ALA A 22 -14.31 9.33 -26.19
N ILE A 23 -13.72 10.50 -25.90
CA ILE A 23 -13.00 10.74 -24.66
C ILE A 23 -13.93 10.63 -23.44
N ARG A 24 -15.16 11.16 -23.49
CA ARG A 24 -16.11 11.03 -22.37
C ARG A 24 -16.44 9.57 -22.07
N GLN A 25 -16.68 8.75 -23.09
CA GLN A 25 -16.92 7.31 -22.89
C GLN A 25 -15.74 6.62 -22.22
N HIS A 26 -14.50 6.96 -22.62
CA HIS A 26 -13.31 6.43 -21.97
C HIS A 26 -13.17 6.89 -20.52
N LEU A 27 -13.44 8.17 -20.24
CA LEU A 27 -13.38 8.72 -18.88
C LEU A 27 -14.46 8.11 -17.97
N GLU A 28 -15.66 7.87 -18.48
CA GLU A 28 -16.72 7.16 -17.75
C GLU A 28 -16.33 5.71 -17.45
N ALA A 29 -15.71 5.00 -18.39
CA ALA A 29 -15.20 3.66 -18.14
C ALA A 29 -14.10 3.64 -17.08
N LEU A 30 -13.18 4.62 -17.12
CA LEU A 30 -12.14 4.77 -16.12
C LEU A 30 -12.69 5.21 -14.75
N GLU A 31 -13.78 5.98 -14.71
CA GLU A 31 -14.50 6.34 -13.48
C GLU A 31 -15.09 5.11 -12.81
N ASN A 32 -15.74 4.26 -13.60
CA ASN A 32 -16.33 3.01 -13.13
C ASN A 32 -15.27 2.01 -12.64
N ALA A 33 -14.05 2.11 -13.14
CA ALA A 33 -12.89 1.36 -12.67
C ALA A 33 -12.18 2.03 -11.48
N GLU A 34 -12.71 3.14 -10.96
CA GLU A 34 -12.15 3.95 -9.88
C GLU A 34 -10.73 4.48 -10.19
N LEU A 35 -10.37 4.65 -11.46
CA LEU A 35 -9.04 5.13 -11.88
C LEU A 35 -9.00 6.64 -12.11
N VAL A 36 -10.16 7.25 -12.35
CA VAL A 36 -10.32 8.70 -12.44
C VAL A 36 -11.53 9.14 -11.63
N GLU A 37 -11.50 10.38 -11.17
CA GLU A 37 -12.60 11.00 -10.43
C GLU A 37 -13.00 12.31 -11.10
N ARG A 38 -14.31 12.62 -11.05
CA ARG A 38 -14.84 13.92 -11.48
C ARG A 38 -14.56 14.97 -10.43
N VAL A 39 -13.98 16.08 -10.89
CA VAL A 39 -13.74 17.26 -10.07
C VAL A 39 -14.57 18.41 -10.63
N SER A 40 -15.37 19.05 -9.78
CA SER A 40 -16.09 20.25 -10.15
C SER A 40 -15.15 21.45 -10.05
N ALA A 41 -14.90 22.15 -11.15
CA ALA A 41 -14.21 23.44 -11.11
C ALA A 41 -15.16 24.55 -10.65
N PRO A 42 -14.67 25.60 -9.95
CA PRO A 42 -15.46 26.77 -9.63
C PRO A 42 -16.06 27.40 -10.91
N SER A 43 -17.34 27.79 -10.85
CA SER A 43 -18.00 28.45 -11.98
C SER A 43 -17.30 29.77 -12.31
N SER A 44 -16.69 29.87 -13.51
CA SER A 44 -16.00 31.06 -13.99
C SER A 44 -16.87 31.98 -14.86
N GLY A 45 -18.20 31.81 -14.87
CA GLY A 45 -19.10 32.70 -15.62
C GLY A 45 -20.50 32.16 -15.88
N ARG A 46 -21.16 32.66 -16.94
CA ARG A 46 -22.48 32.19 -17.41
C ARG A 46 -22.31 30.92 -18.25
N GLY A 47 -22.76 29.79 -17.71
CA GLY A 47 -22.79 28.49 -18.41
C GLY A 47 -22.79 27.32 -17.43
N ARG A 48 -23.00 26.09 -17.92
CA ARG A 48 -22.77 24.88 -17.11
C ARG A 48 -21.25 24.75 -16.91
N PRO A 49 -20.75 24.65 -15.67
CA PRO A 49 -19.33 24.46 -15.41
C PRO A 49 -18.80 23.23 -16.16
N PRO A 50 -17.59 23.30 -16.75
CA PRO A 50 -16.97 22.14 -17.37
C PRO A 50 -16.71 21.07 -16.30
N VAL A 51 -16.91 19.80 -16.66
CA VAL A 51 -16.53 18.67 -15.81
C VAL A 51 -15.04 18.43 -16.00
N HIS A 52 -14.29 18.56 -14.92
CA HIS A 52 -12.88 18.18 -14.89
C HIS A 52 -12.76 16.75 -14.39
N TRP A 53 -11.68 16.11 -14.80
CA TRP A 53 -11.31 14.76 -14.44
C TRP A 53 -9.88 14.76 -13.90
N ARG A 54 -9.64 14.01 -12.84
CA ARG A 54 -8.32 13.80 -12.25
C ARG A 54 -8.07 12.31 -12.06
N LEU A 55 -6.80 11.89 -12.06
CA LEU A 55 -6.45 10.53 -11.65
C LEU A 55 -6.83 10.31 -10.19
N ALA A 56 -7.55 9.23 -9.91
CA ALA A 56 -7.77 8.78 -8.55
C ALA A 56 -6.44 8.28 -7.93
N ALA A 57 -6.35 8.26 -6.60
CA ALA A 57 -5.15 7.77 -5.91
C ALA A 57 -4.82 6.31 -6.26
N SER A 58 -5.84 5.48 -6.46
CA SER A 58 -5.79 4.09 -6.95
C SER A 58 -5.11 3.95 -8.32
N ALA A 59 -5.17 4.96 -9.18
CA ALA A 59 -4.48 4.89 -10.47
C ALA A 59 -2.97 5.06 -10.37
N ASN A 60 -2.43 5.37 -9.19
CA ASN A 60 -0.98 5.51 -9.01
C ASN A 60 -0.22 4.21 -9.31
N ASP A 61 -0.85 3.06 -9.06
CA ASP A 61 -0.28 1.73 -9.31
C ASP A 61 -0.15 1.39 -10.81
N LEU A 62 -0.82 2.15 -11.69
CA LEU A 62 -0.67 2.04 -13.14
C LEU A 62 0.61 2.66 -13.68
N PHE A 63 1.37 3.35 -12.82
CA PHE A 63 2.63 3.99 -13.18
C PHE A 63 3.79 3.25 -12.55
N ALA A 64 4.97 3.33 -13.19
CA ALA A 64 6.18 2.71 -12.66
C ALA A 64 6.41 3.13 -11.21
N ASN A 65 6.41 2.14 -10.32
CA ASN A 65 6.66 2.28 -8.91
C ASN A 65 8.01 1.62 -8.60
N ARG A 66 8.98 2.40 -8.13
CA ARG A 66 10.35 1.95 -7.81
C ARG A 66 10.63 1.93 -6.31
N HIS A 67 9.59 1.84 -5.48
CA HIS A 67 9.75 1.79 -4.03
C HIS A 67 10.50 0.53 -3.56
N GLY A 68 10.35 -0.59 -4.27
CA GLY A 68 11.13 -1.80 -4.06
C GLY A 68 12.62 -1.59 -4.29
N ASP A 69 13.00 -1.15 -5.50
CA ASP A 69 14.38 -0.76 -5.86
C ASP A 69 15.00 0.18 -4.81
N LEU A 70 14.29 1.26 -4.44
CA LEU A 70 14.78 2.23 -3.46
C LEU A 70 15.01 1.59 -2.09
N SER A 71 14.13 0.67 -1.66
CA SER A 71 14.27 -0.02 -0.38
C SER A 71 15.50 -0.92 -0.36
N ILE A 72 15.76 -1.64 -1.46
CA ILE A 72 16.97 -2.45 -1.63
C ILE A 72 18.21 -1.56 -1.60
N ASP A 73 18.21 -0.48 -2.37
CA ASP A 73 19.34 0.46 -2.43
C ASP A 73 19.67 1.05 -1.05
N LEU A 74 18.66 1.38 -0.24
CA LEU A 74 18.84 1.87 1.12
C LEU A 74 19.40 0.80 2.06
N ILE A 75 18.88 -0.42 2.01
CA ILE A 75 19.40 -1.56 2.79
C ILE A 75 20.88 -1.78 2.48
N GLU A 76 21.23 -1.85 1.19
CA GLU A 76 22.61 -2.04 0.78
C GLU A 76 23.50 -0.85 1.15
N SER A 77 22.97 0.37 1.08
CA SER A 77 23.71 1.58 1.46
C SER A 77 24.01 1.60 2.95
N ILE A 78 23.06 1.22 3.81
CA ILE A 78 23.29 1.08 5.26
C ILE A 78 24.36 0.02 5.51
N ARG A 79 24.23 -1.16 4.88
CA ARG A 79 25.20 -2.24 5.01
C ARG A 79 26.61 -1.80 4.61
N ARG A 80 26.75 -1.11 3.47
CA ARG A 80 28.05 -0.64 2.95
C ARG A 80 28.66 0.49 3.78
N ALA A 81 27.84 1.44 4.22
CA ALA A 81 28.33 2.65 4.90
C ALA A 81 28.52 2.44 6.42
N LEU A 82 27.67 1.62 7.06
CA LEU A 82 27.57 1.50 8.51
C LEU A 82 27.79 0.07 9.03
N GLY A 83 27.81 -0.94 8.15
CA GLY A 83 28.02 -2.35 8.51
C GLY A 83 26.72 -3.10 8.82
N GLU A 84 26.84 -4.42 8.98
CA GLU A 84 25.69 -5.32 9.26
C GLU A 84 25.06 -5.08 10.63
N ASP A 85 25.86 -4.84 11.68
CA ASP A 85 25.33 -4.59 13.04
C ASP A 85 24.40 -3.37 13.07
N ALA A 86 24.71 -2.34 12.28
CA ALA A 86 23.87 -1.15 12.16
C ALA A 86 22.57 -1.46 11.41
N LEU A 87 22.61 -2.28 10.35
CA LEU A 87 21.43 -2.75 9.65
C LEU A 87 20.52 -3.57 10.58
N ASP A 88 21.09 -4.50 11.34
CA ASP A 88 20.36 -5.30 12.33
C ASP A 88 19.71 -4.44 13.41
N GLN A 89 20.39 -3.38 13.86
CA GLN A 89 19.81 -2.42 14.80
C GLN A 89 18.61 -1.68 14.19
N VAL A 90 18.69 -1.28 12.93
CA VAL A 90 17.56 -0.62 12.23
C VAL A 90 16.38 -1.57 12.09
N VAL A 91 16.62 -2.80 11.66
CA VAL A 91 15.58 -3.85 11.53
C VAL A 91 14.92 -4.14 12.87
N ARG A 92 15.71 -4.30 13.94
CA ARG A 92 15.20 -4.51 15.29
C ARG A 92 14.38 -3.33 15.80
N SER A 93 14.85 -2.09 15.60
CA SER A 93 14.11 -0.89 15.98
C SER A 93 12.76 -0.78 15.26
N ARG A 94 12.72 -1.16 13.98
CA ARG A 94 11.46 -1.28 13.22
C ARG A 94 10.52 -2.31 13.86
N ALA A 95 11.02 -3.52 14.14
CA ALA A 95 10.23 -4.59 14.73
C ALA A 95 9.73 -4.25 16.15
N GLU A 96 10.52 -3.56 16.97
CA GLU A 96 10.11 -3.12 18.31
C GLU A 96 8.94 -2.13 18.24
N ARG A 97 9.01 -1.14 17.33
CA ARG A 97 7.90 -0.19 17.11
C ARG A 97 6.63 -0.91 16.67
N GLN A 98 6.76 -1.88 15.78
CA GLN A 98 5.63 -2.67 15.27
C GLN A 98 5.03 -3.56 16.37
N LEU A 99 5.87 -4.14 17.24
CA LEU A 99 5.44 -4.95 18.37
C LEU A 99 4.60 -4.14 19.36
N ASP A 100 4.97 -2.88 19.63
CA ASP A 100 4.20 -2.02 20.52
C ASP A 100 2.80 -1.72 19.99
N ILE A 101 2.67 -1.48 18.68
CA ILE A 101 1.38 -1.32 17.99
C ILE A 101 0.53 -2.58 18.16
N TYR A 102 1.10 -3.76 17.91
CA TYR A 102 0.35 -5.02 18.03
C TYR A 102 -0.05 -5.31 19.47
N ARG A 103 0.84 -5.10 20.44
CA ARG A 103 0.50 -5.26 21.85
C ARG A 103 -0.63 -4.35 22.27
N GLN A 104 -0.66 -3.11 21.77
CA GLN A 104 -1.74 -2.19 22.05
C GLN A 104 -3.07 -2.67 21.44
N ALA A 105 -3.06 -3.12 20.18
CA ALA A 105 -4.25 -3.63 19.50
C ALA A 105 -4.79 -4.92 20.15
N LEU A 106 -3.91 -5.77 20.70
CA LEU A 106 -4.27 -7.02 21.35
C LEU A 106 -4.75 -6.86 22.80
N LYS A 107 -4.72 -5.65 23.38
CA LYS A 107 -5.16 -5.43 24.76
C LYS A 107 -6.62 -5.84 24.95
N GLY A 108 -6.87 -6.71 25.93
CA GLY A 108 -8.22 -7.19 26.26
C GLY A 108 -8.73 -8.33 25.39
N ILE A 109 -7.94 -8.79 24.40
CA ILE A 109 -8.28 -9.97 23.60
C ILE A 109 -7.64 -11.19 24.25
N THR A 110 -8.46 -12.07 24.80
CA THR A 110 -8.00 -13.26 25.54
C THR A 110 -7.80 -14.49 24.65
N PRO A 111 -8.77 -14.89 23.79
CA PRO A 111 -8.63 -16.11 23.00
C PRO A 111 -7.50 -15.98 21.98
N LEU A 112 -6.60 -16.97 21.93
CA LEU A 112 -5.45 -16.96 20.99
C LEU A 112 -5.91 -16.79 19.54
N VAL A 113 -6.99 -17.48 19.16
CA VAL A 113 -7.61 -17.37 17.84
C VAL A 113 -7.98 -15.93 17.49
N ASP A 114 -8.61 -15.20 18.41
CA ASP A 114 -9.03 -13.82 18.17
C ASP A 114 -7.84 -12.87 18.13
N ARG A 115 -6.77 -13.18 18.87
CA ARG A 115 -5.50 -12.45 18.79
C ARG A 115 -4.84 -12.64 17.42
N VAL A 116 -4.81 -13.88 16.89
CA VAL A 116 -4.24 -14.15 15.56
C VAL A 116 -5.10 -13.52 14.47
N ARG A 117 -6.44 -13.56 14.57
CA ARG A 117 -7.35 -12.83 13.67
C ARG A 117 -7.10 -11.32 13.69
N CYS A 118 -6.89 -10.73 14.88
CA CYS A 118 -6.54 -9.32 15.02
C CYS A 118 -5.20 -9.00 14.33
N ILE A 119 -4.16 -9.82 14.52
CA ILE A 119 -2.90 -9.65 13.80
C ILE A 119 -3.10 -9.76 12.29
N ALA A 120 -3.86 -10.75 11.79
CA ALA A 120 -4.13 -10.89 10.36
C ALA A 120 -4.80 -9.64 9.75
N GLN A 121 -5.71 -8.99 10.49
CA GLN A 121 -6.32 -7.72 10.09
C GLN A 121 -5.31 -6.57 10.05
N LEU A 122 -4.43 -6.47 11.06
CA LEU A 122 -3.37 -5.47 11.07
C LEU A 122 -2.40 -5.65 9.90
N ARG A 123 -2.01 -6.89 9.62
CA ARG A 123 -1.18 -7.25 8.48
C ARG A 123 -1.84 -6.89 7.16
N THR A 124 -3.13 -7.16 7.03
CA THR A 124 -3.90 -6.72 5.86
C THR A 124 -3.90 -5.20 5.69
N ALA A 125 -4.04 -4.45 6.77
CA ALA A 125 -3.93 -2.98 6.75
C ALA A 125 -2.51 -2.48 6.41
N GLU A 126 -1.47 -3.27 6.69
CA GLU A 126 -0.08 -3.00 6.31
C GLU A 126 0.25 -3.38 4.85
N GLY A 127 -0.72 -3.92 4.11
CA GLY A 127 -0.56 -4.32 2.71
C GLY A 127 -0.19 -5.79 2.48
N TYR A 128 -0.20 -6.62 3.53
CA TYR A 128 -0.08 -8.07 3.38
C TYR A 128 -1.43 -8.66 2.95
N LEU A 129 -1.41 -9.83 2.31
CA LEU A 129 -2.63 -10.64 2.18
C LEU A 129 -2.59 -11.70 3.28
N ALA A 130 -3.17 -11.39 4.43
CA ALA A 130 -3.03 -12.21 5.64
C ALA A 130 -4.38 -12.74 6.14
N GLU A 131 -4.40 -13.99 6.58
CA GLU A 131 -5.57 -14.61 7.20
C GLU A 131 -5.20 -15.47 8.41
N ALA A 132 -6.18 -15.69 9.29
CA ALA A 132 -6.07 -16.63 10.41
C ALA A 132 -6.87 -17.89 10.07
N VAL A 133 -6.18 -19.02 9.95
CA VAL A 133 -6.78 -20.33 9.64
C VAL A 133 -6.80 -21.17 10.90
N GLU A 134 -7.99 -21.58 11.32
CA GLU A 134 -8.19 -22.51 12.43
C GLU A 134 -8.24 -23.95 11.92
N SER A 135 -7.55 -24.85 12.62
CA SER A 135 -7.59 -26.29 12.38
C SER A 135 -7.41 -27.02 13.70
N ASP A 136 -8.41 -27.81 14.09
CA ASP A 136 -8.43 -28.57 15.34
C ASP A 136 -8.07 -27.68 16.56
N ASP A 137 -6.93 -27.96 17.20
CA ASP A 137 -6.41 -27.23 18.37
C ASP A 137 -5.33 -26.19 18.00
N ARG A 138 -5.27 -25.76 16.74
CA ARG A 138 -4.26 -24.81 16.24
C ARG A 138 -4.90 -23.67 15.46
N VAL A 139 -4.26 -22.52 15.56
CA VAL A 139 -4.51 -21.37 14.68
C VAL A 139 -3.22 -21.01 13.97
N THR A 140 -3.31 -20.79 12.66
CA THR A 140 -2.17 -20.47 11.79
C THR A 140 -2.38 -19.10 11.19
N LEU A 141 -1.39 -18.21 11.34
CA LEU A 141 -1.32 -16.97 10.56
C LEU A 141 -0.72 -17.30 9.19
N VAL A 142 -1.48 -17.08 8.12
CA VAL A 142 -1.05 -17.35 6.75
C VAL A 142 -0.93 -16.02 6.01
N GLU A 143 0.22 -15.76 5.41
CA GLU A 143 0.47 -14.61 4.55
C GLU A 143 0.66 -15.08 3.10
N HIS A 144 -0.32 -14.81 2.25
CA HIS A 144 -0.29 -15.14 0.81
C HIS A 144 0.48 -14.10 -0.01
N HIS A 145 0.63 -12.89 0.53
CA HIS A 145 1.41 -11.82 -0.08
C HIS A 145 2.15 -11.02 0.99
N CYS A 146 3.43 -10.73 0.71
CA CYS A 146 4.30 -9.89 1.52
C CYS A 146 4.71 -8.65 0.69
N PRO A 147 4.27 -7.44 1.05
CA PRO A 147 4.56 -6.21 0.31
C PRO A 147 6.03 -5.79 0.42
N ILE A 148 6.79 -6.32 1.39
CA ILE A 148 8.22 -6.05 1.56
C ILE A 148 9.11 -7.16 1.00
N ARG A 149 8.57 -8.09 0.20
CA ARG A 149 9.31 -9.28 -0.24
C ARG A 149 10.63 -8.95 -0.92
N GLU A 150 10.65 -7.97 -1.82
CA GLU A 150 11.88 -7.55 -2.50
C GLU A 150 12.97 -7.05 -1.53
N ALA A 151 12.57 -6.32 -0.49
CA ALA A 151 13.47 -5.88 0.57
C ALA A 151 13.94 -7.06 1.46
N ALA A 152 13.03 -8.00 1.75
CA ALA A 152 13.32 -9.19 2.54
C ALA A 152 14.28 -10.15 1.84
N ASP A 153 14.21 -10.28 0.51
CA ASP A 153 15.15 -11.06 -0.30
C ASP A 153 16.58 -10.49 -0.18
N SER A 154 16.72 -9.18 0.05
CA SER A 154 18.00 -8.48 0.23
C SER A 154 18.47 -8.39 1.69
N CYS A 155 17.59 -8.70 2.67
CA CYS A 155 17.86 -8.65 4.10
C CYS A 155 16.98 -9.66 4.85
N SER A 156 17.51 -10.86 5.07
CA SER A 156 16.82 -11.95 5.78
C SER A 156 16.42 -11.57 7.22
N GLY A 157 17.13 -10.61 7.82
CA GLY A 157 16.81 -10.06 9.15
C GLY A 157 15.39 -9.51 9.25
N LEU A 158 14.80 -9.01 8.15
CA LEU A 158 13.42 -8.52 8.13
C LEU A 158 12.42 -9.63 8.48
N CYS A 159 12.49 -10.78 7.80
CA CYS A 159 11.59 -11.91 8.06
C CYS A 159 11.83 -12.52 9.44
N SER A 160 13.09 -12.65 9.87
CA SER A 160 13.40 -13.17 11.21
C SER A 160 12.87 -12.26 12.31
N ALA A 161 12.96 -10.94 12.13
CA ALA A 161 12.43 -9.97 13.08
C ALA A 161 10.89 -9.97 13.12
N GLU A 162 10.21 -10.15 11.99
CA GLU A 162 8.75 -10.31 11.94
C GLU A 162 8.28 -11.58 12.67
N LEU A 163 8.95 -12.72 12.45
CA LEU A 163 8.64 -13.94 13.17
C LEU A 163 8.81 -13.77 14.69
N ASN A 164 9.92 -13.17 15.11
CA ASN A 164 10.17 -12.90 16.53
C ASN A 164 9.12 -11.94 17.12
N LEU A 165 8.69 -10.95 16.35
CA LEU A 165 7.62 -10.04 16.71
C LEU A 165 6.32 -10.80 16.95
N PHE A 166 5.90 -11.70 16.05
CA PHE A 166 4.67 -12.47 16.22
C PHE A 166 4.71 -13.36 17.47
N GLN A 167 5.84 -14.05 17.69
CA GLN A 167 6.07 -14.84 18.90
C GLN A 167 5.93 -13.96 20.16
N ARG A 168 6.56 -12.78 20.19
CA ARG A 168 6.49 -11.86 21.34
C ARG A 168 5.13 -11.19 21.52
N ALA A 169 4.36 -11.03 20.44
CA ALA A 169 3.04 -10.40 20.44
C ALA A 169 1.97 -11.37 20.91
N LEU A 170 2.08 -12.66 20.58
CA LEU A 170 1.12 -13.71 20.93
C LEU A 170 1.43 -14.38 22.27
N GLY A 171 2.69 -14.37 22.72
CA GLY A 171 3.14 -14.97 23.98
C GLY A 171 3.60 -16.40 23.79
#